data_AF-A0A2T2UJ60-F1
#
_entry.id   AF-A0A2T2UJ60-F1
#
_cell.length_a   1.000
_cell.length_b   1.000
_cell.length_c   1.000
_cell.angle_alpha   90.00
_cell.angle_beta   90.00
_cell.angle_gamma   90.00
#
_symmetry.space_group_name_H-M   'P 1'
#
loop_
_entity.id
_entity.type
_entity.pdbx_description
1 polymer ?
#
loop_
_entity_poly.entity_id
_entity_poly.type
_entity_poly.pdbx_seq_one_letter_code
_entity_poly.pdbx_strand_id
1 'polypeptide(L)'
;MSLTWEEPTLEEDSLLCYRVYRATASIDGNPDDHIDDRIAELEASGGGPPAYTDTDVINGTQYFYRVTAETGETGEGTVSCGGAEAEESSFSNEATATPGPVSLTIEAPELTGGRTSSAFDAKMPIDVVVNGANVPPDEAVQLRYRQGGETSFTAVPMNQEGGEFVASIPDTAVTAKGVEFVVTTRNNQGDEVRTPADGIASIRVETDALSVTQPGGMNP
;
A
#
# COMPACT_ATOMS: atom_id res chain seq x y z
N MET A 1 9.49 -1.94 0.97
CA MET A 1 10.75 -1.22 0.68
C MET A 1 11.33 -1.80 -0.59
N SER A 2 11.83 -1.00 -1.53
CA SER A 2 12.43 -1.52 -2.77
C SER A 2 13.93 -1.29 -2.82
N LEU A 3 14.67 -2.32 -3.22
CA LEU A 3 16.12 -2.33 -3.41
C LEU A 3 16.43 -2.51 -4.89
N THR A 4 17.43 -1.78 -5.36
CA THR A 4 18.00 -1.91 -6.71
C THR A 4 19.50 -1.93 -6.59
N TRP A 5 20.17 -2.77 -7.37
CA TRP A 5 21.63 -2.85 -7.39
C TRP A 5 22.16 -2.91 -8.82
N GLU A 6 23.47 -2.78 -8.96
CA GLU A 6 24.15 -2.89 -10.23
C GLU A 6 24.43 -4.37 -10.53
N GLU A 7 24.09 -4.80 -11.75
CA GLU A 7 24.39 -6.13 -12.24
C GLU A 7 25.91 -6.25 -12.51
N PRO A 8 26.58 -7.31 -12.05
CA PRO A 8 27.98 -7.54 -12.36
C PRO A 8 28.20 -7.81 -13.86
N THR A 9 29.39 -7.51 -14.37
CA THR A 9 29.77 -7.87 -15.73
C THR A 9 30.19 -9.34 -15.78
N LEU A 10 29.52 -10.13 -16.62
CA LEU A 10 29.75 -11.58 -16.77
C LEU A 10 30.12 -11.95 -18.20
N GLU A 11 30.72 -13.13 -18.35
CA GLU A 11 30.86 -13.81 -19.64
C GLU A 11 29.48 -14.22 -20.17
N GLU A 12 29.33 -14.26 -21.49
CA GLU A 12 28.08 -14.70 -22.14
C GLU A 12 27.67 -16.11 -21.66
N ASP A 13 26.37 -16.37 -21.55
CA ASP A 13 25.78 -17.64 -21.10
C ASP A 13 26.12 -18.07 -19.65
N SER A 14 26.54 -17.15 -18.79
CA SER A 14 26.69 -17.42 -17.35
C SER A 14 25.33 -17.46 -16.63
N LEU A 15 25.19 -18.36 -15.66
CA LEU A 15 24.12 -18.24 -14.67
C LEU A 15 24.39 -16.99 -13.82
N LEU A 16 23.34 -16.22 -13.53
CA LEU A 16 23.40 -15.14 -12.55
C LEU A 16 22.17 -15.17 -11.65
N CYS A 17 22.42 -15.30 -10.35
CA CYS A 17 21.42 -15.20 -9.31
C CYS A 17 21.86 -14.17 -8.27
N TYR A 18 20.92 -13.72 -7.45
CA TYR A 18 21.17 -12.81 -6.35
C TYR A 18 20.57 -13.35 -5.08
N ARG A 19 21.30 -13.21 -3.97
CA ARG A 19 20.75 -13.45 -2.63
C ARG A 19 20.64 -12.12 -1.90
N VAL A 20 19.48 -11.87 -1.31
CA VAL A 20 19.20 -10.63 -0.56
C VAL A 20 19.23 -10.94 0.92
N TYR A 21 20.00 -10.17 1.66
CA TYR A 21 20.17 -10.28 3.10
C TYR A 21 19.57 -9.06 3.80
N ARG A 22 18.96 -9.28 4.96
CA ARG A 22 18.40 -8.24 5.81
C ARG A 22 18.60 -8.54 7.28
N ALA A 23 19.09 -7.55 8.01
CA ALA A 23 19.19 -7.60 9.46
C ALA A 23 18.79 -6.26 10.11
N THR A 24 18.54 -6.27 11.42
CA THR A 24 18.36 -5.05 12.24
C THR A 24 19.68 -4.52 12.82
N ALA A 25 20.79 -5.15 12.45
CA ALA A 25 22.16 -4.72 12.73
C ALA A 25 22.97 -4.75 11.42
N SER A 26 24.12 -4.07 11.40
CA SER A 26 25.08 -4.12 10.28
C SER A 26 25.43 -5.56 9.93
N ILE A 27 25.51 -5.85 8.62
CA ILE A 27 25.83 -7.18 8.09
C ILE A 27 27.29 -7.15 7.66
N ASP A 28 28.18 -7.86 8.35
CA ASP A 28 29.63 -7.75 8.13
C ASP A 28 30.29 -9.13 8.09
N GLY A 29 31.33 -9.29 7.27
CA GLY A 29 32.06 -10.56 7.15
C GLY A 29 31.66 -11.33 5.90
N ASN A 30 31.67 -12.67 5.99
CA ASN A 30 31.39 -13.56 4.86
C ASN A 30 29.88 -13.86 4.79
N PRO A 31 29.25 -13.86 3.60
CA PRO A 31 27.89 -14.35 3.40
C PRO A 31 27.53 -15.66 4.09
N ASP A 32 28.46 -16.62 4.17
CA ASP A 32 28.25 -17.91 4.86
C ASP A 32 27.89 -17.75 6.35
N ASP A 33 28.36 -16.69 7.01
CA ASP A 33 28.08 -16.39 8.42
C ASP A 33 26.68 -15.80 8.63
N HIS A 34 25.99 -15.42 7.54
CA HIS A 34 24.72 -14.67 7.53
C HIS A 34 23.59 -15.42 6.84
N ILE A 35 23.67 -16.76 6.75
CA ILE A 35 22.64 -17.56 6.08
C ILE A 35 21.23 -17.35 6.65
N ASP A 36 21.12 -17.05 7.96
CA ASP A 36 19.86 -16.78 8.65
C ASP A 36 19.29 -15.39 8.33
N ASP A 37 20.12 -14.46 7.87
CA ASP A 37 19.71 -13.11 7.44
C ASP A 37 19.23 -13.08 5.98
N ARG A 38 19.35 -14.19 5.25
CA ARG A 38 18.92 -14.29 3.84
C ARG A 38 17.40 -14.33 3.75
N ILE A 39 16.83 -13.37 3.02
CA ILE A 39 15.37 -13.21 2.87
C ILE A 39 14.86 -13.50 1.45
N ALA A 40 15.73 -13.54 0.45
CA ALA A 40 15.34 -13.89 -0.92
C ALA A 40 16.49 -14.45 -1.75
N GLU A 41 16.12 -15.23 -2.77
CA GLU A 41 16.99 -15.70 -3.86
C GLU A 41 16.28 -15.39 -5.18
N LEU A 42 16.99 -14.78 -6.13
CA LEU A 42 16.42 -14.20 -7.35
C LEU A 42 17.27 -14.58 -8.56
N GLU A 43 16.66 -15.05 -9.63
CA GLU A 43 17.32 -15.18 -10.93
C GLU A 43 17.41 -13.82 -11.62
N ALA A 44 18.53 -13.55 -12.30
CA ALA A 44 18.66 -12.33 -13.09
C ALA A 44 17.62 -12.30 -14.21
N SER A 45 16.76 -11.27 -14.21
CA SER A 45 15.82 -11.03 -15.31
C SER A 45 16.53 -10.23 -16.40
N GLY A 46 16.71 -10.81 -17.60
CA GLY A 46 17.43 -10.18 -18.74
C GLY A 46 16.73 -8.97 -19.39
N GLY A 47 16.15 -8.05 -18.61
CA GLY A 47 15.31 -6.95 -19.09
C GLY A 47 15.30 -5.67 -18.26
N GLY A 48 16.23 -5.50 -17.31
CA GLY A 48 16.34 -4.29 -16.49
C GLY A 48 17.31 -4.46 -15.33
N PRO A 49 17.63 -3.37 -14.59
CA PRO A 49 18.47 -3.48 -13.41
C PRO A 49 17.81 -4.39 -12.37
N PRO A 50 18.58 -5.24 -11.69
CA PRO A 50 18.04 -6.19 -10.72
C PRO A 50 17.45 -5.45 -9.52
N ALA A 51 16.32 -5.96 -9.04
CA ALA A 51 15.55 -5.33 -7.98
C ALA A 51 14.81 -6.34 -7.10
N TYR A 52 14.58 -5.96 -5.85
CA TYR A 52 13.80 -6.74 -4.88
C TYR A 52 12.90 -5.81 -4.07
N THR A 53 11.66 -6.23 -3.82
CA THR A 53 10.75 -5.53 -2.92
C THR A 53 10.56 -6.34 -1.65
N ASP A 54 11.06 -5.81 -0.54
CA ASP A 54 10.83 -6.35 0.79
C ASP A 54 9.49 -5.85 1.35
N THR A 55 8.54 -6.77 1.51
CA THR A 55 7.19 -6.53 2.03
C THR A 55 7.09 -6.79 3.53
N ASP A 56 8.04 -7.49 4.12
CA ASP A 56 7.96 -8.02 5.50
C ASP A 56 8.59 -7.07 6.53
N VAL A 57 8.91 -5.86 6.10
CA VAL A 57 9.54 -4.83 6.93
C VAL A 57 8.57 -4.22 7.93
N ILE A 58 9.05 -3.90 9.13
CA ILE A 58 8.27 -3.21 10.16
C ILE A 58 8.56 -1.71 10.11
N ASN A 59 7.49 -0.92 10.12
CA ASN A 59 7.60 0.54 10.10
C ASN A 59 8.35 1.07 11.32
N GLY A 60 9.21 2.07 11.11
CA GLY A 60 10.08 2.66 12.13
C GLY A 60 11.28 1.79 12.53
N THR A 61 11.38 0.54 12.04
CA THR A 61 12.55 -0.31 12.27
C THR A 61 13.60 -0.03 11.21
N GLN A 62 14.83 0.26 11.64
CA GLN A 62 15.97 0.37 10.72
C GLN A 62 16.44 -1.02 10.32
N TYR A 63 16.61 -1.20 9.02
CA TYR A 63 17.13 -2.42 8.41
C TYR A 63 18.38 -2.12 7.62
N PHE A 64 19.30 -3.08 7.65
CA PHE A 64 20.53 -3.13 6.87
C PHE A 64 20.37 -4.21 5.81
N TYR A 65 20.73 -3.87 4.57
CA TYR A 65 20.59 -4.77 3.44
C TYR A 65 21.92 -4.91 2.71
N ARG A 66 22.22 -6.14 2.31
CA ARG A 66 23.30 -6.47 1.39
C ARG A 66 22.81 -7.49 0.37
N VAL A 67 23.49 -7.51 -0.76
CA VAL A 67 23.23 -8.45 -1.85
C VAL A 67 24.52 -9.15 -2.20
N THR A 68 24.45 -10.43 -2.50
CA THR A 68 25.52 -11.18 -3.16
C THR A 68 25.06 -11.60 -4.54
N ALA A 69 26.00 -11.73 -5.47
CA ALA A 69 25.78 -12.36 -6.75
C ALA A 69 26.24 -13.81 -6.66
N GLU A 70 25.49 -14.71 -7.24
CA GLU A 70 25.87 -16.11 -7.41
C GLU A 70 25.99 -16.40 -8.90
N THR A 71 27.12 -16.95 -9.31
CA THR A 71 27.47 -17.16 -10.72
C THR A 71 27.94 -18.58 -10.96
N GLY A 72 27.76 -19.09 -12.17
CA GLY A 72 28.40 -20.34 -12.56
C GLY A 72 28.36 -20.59 -14.07
N GLU A 73 29.31 -21.40 -14.54
CA GLU A 73 29.48 -21.71 -15.95
C GLU A 73 28.46 -22.78 -16.40
N THR A 74 27.58 -22.43 -17.33
CA THR A 74 26.52 -23.35 -17.80
C THR A 74 27.02 -24.36 -18.85
N GLY A 75 28.31 -24.28 -19.24
CA GLY A 75 28.88 -25.05 -20.35
C GLY A 75 29.12 -26.55 -20.09
N GLU A 76 29.24 -26.99 -18.83
CA GLU A 76 29.60 -28.37 -18.48
C GLU A 76 28.56 -29.12 -17.63
N GLY A 77 27.41 -28.51 -17.30
CA GLY A 77 26.36 -29.14 -16.51
C GLY A 77 25.15 -28.25 -16.24
N THR A 78 24.17 -28.77 -15.51
CA THR A 78 23.04 -27.98 -15.00
C THR A 78 23.49 -27.23 -13.74
N VAL A 79 24.04 -26.03 -13.93
CA VAL A 79 24.21 -25.06 -12.83
C VAL A 79 22.85 -24.41 -12.56
N SER A 80 22.49 -24.28 -11.29
CA SER A 80 21.27 -23.60 -10.83
C SER A 80 21.59 -22.70 -9.66
N CYS A 81 20.72 -21.72 -9.37
CA CYS A 81 20.84 -20.95 -8.14
C CYS A 81 20.83 -21.89 -6.92
N GLY A 82 21.64 -21.58 -5.91
CA GLY A 82 21.83 -22.38 -4.71
C GLY A 82 22.55 -23.71 -4.93
N GLY A 83 23.06 -23.97 -6.14
CA GLY A 83 23.77 -25.20 -6.49
C GLY A 83 25.18 -25.23 -5.91
N ALA A 84 25.70 -26.43 -5.65
CA ALA A 84 27.06 -26.62 -5.13
C ALA A 84 28.17 -26.14 -6.09
N GLU A 85 27.85 -26.05 -7.38
CA GLU A 85 28.76 -25.61 -8.45
C GLU A 85 28.67 -24.09 -8.70
N ALA A 86 27.80 -23.39 -7.97
CA ALA A 86 27.65 -21.95 -8.09
C ALA A 86 28.56 -21.24 -7.08
N GLU A 87 29.25 -20.19 -7.52
CA GLU A 87 30.15 -19.39 -6.70
C GLU A 87 29.43 -18.13 -6.24
N GLU A 88 29.34 -17.95 -4.92
CA GLU A 88 28.78 -16.74 -4.31
C GLU A 88 29.87 -15.68 -4.10
N SER A 89 29.56 -14.44 -4.50
CA SER A 89 30.42 -13.29 -4.31
C SER A 89 30.47 -12.83 -2.86
N SER A 90 31.46 -12.01 -2.53
CA SER A 90 31.40 -11.15 -1.33
C SER A 90 30.16 -10.25 -1.37
N PHE A 91 29.75 -9.75 -0.20
CA PHE A 91 28.67 -8.78 -0.09
C PHE A 91 28.90 -7.50 -0.92
N SER A 92 27.79 -6.94 -1.41
CA SER A 92 27.71 -5.56 -1.91
C SER A 92 28.06 -4.52 -0.83
N ASN A 93 28.07 -3.24 -1.21
CA ASN A 93 27.96 -2.18 -0.23
C ASN A 93 26.67 -2.31 0.59
N GLU A 94 26.71 -1.84 1.83
CA GLU A 94 25.55 -1.85 2.69
C GLU A 94 24.59 -0.71 2.36
N ALA A 95 23.31 -1.05 2.28
CA ALA A 95 22.22 -0.08 2.21
C ALA A 95 21.44 -0.10 3.52
N THR A 96 20.90 1.04 3.92
CA THR A 96 20.05 1.15 5.10
C THR A 96 18.69 1.71 4.73
N ALA A 97 17.63 1.20 5.32
CA ALA A 97 16.29 1.74 5.16
C ALA A 97 15.49 1.70 6.47
N THR A 98 14.70 2.73 6.71
CA THR A 98 13.73 2.77 7.81
C THR A 98 12.36 3.07 7.20
N PRO A 99 11.49 2.05 7.01
CA PRO A 99 10.17 2.26 6.44
C PRO A 99 9.34 3.22 7.29
N GLY A 100 8.63 4.14 6.62
CA GLY A 100 7.72 5.07 7.29
C GLY A 100 6.41 4.39 7.70
N PRO A 101 5.62 4.99 8.63
CA PRO A 101 4.32 4.44 9.00
C PRO A 101 3.37 4.38 7.80
N VAL A 102 2.35 3.51 7.90
CA VAL A 102 1.20 3.55 7.00
C VAL A 102 0.41 4.82 7.29
N SER A 103 0.03 5.56 6.25
CA SER A 103 -0.84 6.73 6.40
C SER A 103 -1.91 6.75 5.34
N LEU A 104 -3.11 7.17 5.74
CA LEU A 104 -4.26 7.37 4.85
C LEU A 104 -4.74 8.83 4.98
N THR A 105 -4.93 9.50 3.84
CA THR A 105 -5.43 10.88 3.77
C THR A 105 -6.63 10.94 2.83
N ILE A 106 -7.76 11.47 3.31
CA ILE A 106 -8.95 11.67 2.49
C ILE A 106 -8.73 12.90 1.61
N GLU A 107 -8.74 12.70 0.30
CA GLU A 107 -8.67 13.78 -0.70
C GLU A 107 -10.06 14.23 -1.13
N ALA A 108 -10.97 13.26 -1.31
CA ALA A 108 -12.37 13.52 -1.63
C ALA A 108 -13.29 12.66 -0.75
N PRO A 109 -14.40 13.23 -0.26
CA PRO A 109 -14.77 14.64 -0.34
C PRO A 109 -13.87 15.52 0.55
N GLU A 110 -13.71 16.80 0.21
CA GLU A 110 -12.90 17.73 1.01
C GLU A 110 -13.50 17.91 2.42
N LEU A 111 -12.70 17.66 3.46
CA LEU A 111 -13.11 17.74 4.85
C LEU A 111 -12.46 18.91 5.59
N THR A 112 -13.27 19.69 6.31
CA THR A 112 -12.82 20.69 7.27
C THR A 112 -13.31 20.31 8.66
N GLY A 113 -12.38 19.95 9.57
CA GLY A 113 -12.73 19.49 10.92
C GLY A 113 -13.55 18.20 10.93
N GLY A 114 -13.25 17.28 10.02
CA GLY A 114 -13.94 15.98 9.90
C GLY A 114 -15.33 16.06 9.26
N ARG A 115 -15.69 17.17 8.61
CA ARG A 115 -17.00 17.32 7.95
C ARG A 115 -16.81 17.91 6.56
N THR A 116 -17.68 17.56 5.61
CA THR A 116 -17.59 18.10 4.25
C THR A 116 -17.67 19.63 4.24
N SER A 117 -16.86 20.26 3.40
CA SER A 117 -16.84 21.71 3.21
C SER A 117 -18.14 22.23 2.57
N SER A 118 -18.73 21.44 1.66
CA SER A 118 -20.01 21.66 0.99
C SER A 118 -21.02 20.54 1.28
N ALA A 119 -22.29 20.79 0.94
CA ALA A 119 -23.33 19.79 0.96
C ALA A 119 -23.37 19.01 -0.36
N PHE A 120 -23.85 17.78 -0.30
CA PHE A 120 -24.10 16.91 -1.44
C PHE A 120 -25.61 16.71 -1.63
N ASP A 121 -26.05 16.43 -2.85
CA ASP A 121 -27.45 16.07 -3.10
C ASP A 121 -27.81 14.71 -2.50
N ALA A 122 -29.00 14.63 -1.88
CA ALA A 122 -29.54 13.35 -1.43
C ALA A 122 -29.76 12.39 -2.60
N LYS A 123 -29.56 11.08 -2.37
CA LYS A 123 -29.73 10.01 -3.37
C LYS A 123 -28.79 10.14 -4.59
N MET A 124 -27.65 10.80 -4.42
CA MET A 124 -26.54 10.72 -5.36
C MET A 124 -25.42 9.90 -4.72
N PRO A 125 -24.74 9.01 -5.48
CA PRO A 125 -23.57 8.34 -4.96
C PRO A 125 -22.45 9.35 -4.69
N ILE A 126 -21.57 9.03 -3.75
CA ILE A 126 -20.43 9.89 -3.38
C ILE A 126 -19.15 9.09 -3.47
N ASP A 127 -18.23 9.55 -4.31
CA ASP A 127 -16.90 8.97 -4.40
C ASP A 127 -16.03 9.42 -3.23
N VAL A 128 -15.35 8.46 -2.63
CA VAL A 128 -14.35 8.66 -1.60
C VAL A 128 -13.00 8.29 -2.21
N VAL A 129 -12.09 9.26 -2.22
CA VAL A 129 -10.73 9.13 -2.73
C VAL A 129 -9.76 9.30 -1.57
N VAL A 130 -8.86 8.34 -1.42
CA VAL A 130 -7.86 8.33 -0.35
C VAL A 130 -6.47 8.16 -0.93
N ASN A 131 -5.57 9.07 -0.57
CA ASN A 131 -4.13 8.88 -0.75
C ASN A 131 -3.60 7.95 0.34
N GLY A 132 -2.91 6.88 -0.06
CA GLY A 132 -2.26 5.95 0.85
C GLY A 132 -0.74 5.95 0.68
N ALA A 133 -0.01 5.95 1.78
CA ALA A 133 1.45 5.77 1.78
C ALA A 133 1.83 4.54 2.60
N ASN A 134 2.81 3.78 2.11
CA ASN A 134 3.33 2.56 2.73
C ASN A 134 2.25 1.51 3.07
N VAL A 135 1.12 1.51 2.35
CA VAL A 135 0.10 0.47 2.52
C VAL A 135 0.71 -0.86 2.05
N PRO A 136 0.65 -1.93 2.86
CA PRO A 136 1.16 -3.24 2.45
C PRO A 136 0.44 -3.71 1.17
N PRO A 137 1.15 -4.33 0.21
CA PRO A 137 0.57 -4.67 -1.08
C PRO A 137 -0.58 -5.69 -1.00
N ASP A 138 -0.57 -6.54 0.04
CA ASP A 138 -1.60 -7.56 0.27
C ASP A 138 -2.74 -7.07 1.19
N GLU A 139 -2.65 -5.84 1.71
CA GLU A 139 -3.66 -5.29 2.62
C GLU A 139 -4.72 -4.45 1.88
N ALA A 140 -5.98 -4.78 2.13
CA ALA A 140 -7.11 -4.09 1.51
C ALA A 140 -7.44 -2.79 2.27
N VAL A 141 -7.50 -1.68 1.54
CA VAL A 141 -8.11 -0.45 2.04
C VAL A 141 -9.63 -0.57 1.96
N GLN A 142 -10.32 -0.32 3.07
CA GLN A 142 -11.77 -0.46 3.18
C GLN A 142 -12.42 0.88 3.50
N LEU A 143 -13.43 1.24 2.72
CA LEU A 143 -14.36 2.30 3.05
C LEU A 143 -15.48 1.73 3.93
N ARG A 144 -15.62 2.25 5.14
CA ARG A 144 -16.69 1.91 6.06
C ARG A 144 -17.62 3.10 6.20
N TYR A 145 -18.87 2.97 5.76
CA TYR A 145 -19.86 4.04 5.81
C TYR A 145 -21.16 3.62 6.50
N ARG A 146 -21.94 4.59 6.95
CA ARG A 146 -23.29 4.41 7.49
C ARG A 146 -24.15 5.64 7.24
N GLN A 147 -25.47 5.44 7.17
CA GLN A 147 -26.40 6.56 7.13
C GLN A 147 -26.34 7.35 8.44
N GLY A 148 -26.55 8.67 8.38
CA GLY A 148 -26.55 9.52 9.56
C GLY A 148 -27.51 9.02 10.65
N GLY A 149 -26.99 8.77 11.84
CA GLY A 149 -27.75 8.27 12.99
C GLY A 149 -27.88 6.74 13.08
N GLU A 150 -27.38 5.99 12.09
CA GLU A 150 -27.24 4.54 12.21
C GLU A 150 -26.06 4.18 13.12
N THR A 151 -26.14 2.99 13.73
CA THR A 151 -25.11 2.53 14.65
C THR A 151 -24.08 1.62 13.97
N SER A 152 -24.46 0.95 12.90
CA SER A 152 -23.63 -0.05 12.22
C SER A 152 -23.07 0.47 10.90
N PHE A 153 -21.82 0.09 10.60
CA PHE A 153 -21.15 0.41 9.35
C PHE A 153 -21.29 -0.72 8.33
N THR A 154 -21.49 -0.35 7.08
CA THR A 154 -21.25 -1.19 5.91
C THR A 154 -19.81 -0.99 5.46
N ALA A 155 -19.11 -2.06 5.10
CA ALA A 155 -17.74 -2.00 4.59
C ALA A 155 -17.70 -2.40 3.11
N VAL A 156 -16.94 -1.66 2.31
CA VAL A 156 -16.66 -1.98 0.90
C VAL A 156 -15.15 -1.85 0.65
N PRO A 157 -14.55 -2.75 -0.15
CA PRO A 157 -13.17 -2.61 -0.56
C PRO A 157 -13.01 -1.38 -1.46
N MET A 158 -11.89 -0.67 -1.32
CA MET A 158 -11.49 0.39 -2.24
C MET A 158 -10.60 -0.20 -3.33
N ASN A 159 -10.81 0.24 -4.57
CA ASN A 159 -9.96 -0.13 -5.68
C ASN A 159 -8.72 0.77 -5.69
N GLN A 160 -7.55 0.18 -5.86
CA GLN A 160 -6.32 0.94 -6.00
C GLN A 160 -6.13 1.39 -7.46
N GLU A 161 -6.00 2.70 -7.65
CA GLU A 161 -5.72 3.33 -8.94
C GLU A 161 -4.44 4.16 -8.80
N GLY A 162 -3.29 3.51 -9.06
CA GLY A 162 -1.99 4.12 -8.80
C GLY A 162 -1.71 4.30 -7.30
N GLY A 163 -1.49 5.54 -6.86
CA GLY A 163 -1.26 5.89 -5.44
C GLY A 163 -2.54 6.16 -4.65
N GLU A 164 -3.69 6.15 -5.32
CA GLU A 164 -5.00 6.47 -4.75
C GLU A 164 -5.85 5.22 -4.56
N PHE A 165 -6.73 5.27 -3.58
CA PHE A 165 -7.76 4.27 -3.31
C PHE A 165 -9.13 4.91 -3.50
N VAL A 166 -9.99 4.28 -4.30
CA VAL A 166 -11.30 4.82 -4.68
C VAL A 166 -12.42 3.84 -4.36
N ALA A 167 -13.49 4.34 -3.74
CA ALA A 167 -14.76 3.63 -3.58
C ALA A 167 -15.93 4.61 -3.50
N SER A 168 -17.12 4.16 -3.90
CA SER A 168 -18.33 4.97 -3.84
C SER A 168 -19.25 4.55 -2.69
N ILE A 169 -19.77 5.53 -1.97
CA ILE A 169 -20.93 5.37 -1.09
C ILE A 169 -22.17 5.36 -2.00
N PRO A 170 -23.01 4.32 -1.95
CA PRO A 170 -24.17 4.21 -2.84
C PRO A 170 -25.22 5.26 -2.49
N ASP A 171 -25.99 5.69 -3.50
CA ASP A 171 -27.10 6.64 -3.39
C ASP A 171 -28.09 6.30 -2.26
N THR A 172 -28.37 5.02 -2.05
CA THR A 172 -29.27 4.51 -1.01
C THR A 172 -28.79 4.79 0.41
N ALA A 173 -27.48 5.03 0.60
CA ALA A 173 -26.91 5.44 1.87
C ALA A 173 -26.92 6.97 2.05
N VAL A 174 -27.00 7.74 0.97
CA VAL A 174 -26.97 9.22 0.98
C VAL A 174 -28.36 9.79 1.24
N THR A 175 -28.72 9.86 2.53
CA THR A 175 -30.02 10.35 2.98
C THR A 175 -29.96 11.80 3.48
N ALA A 176 -31.13 12.41 3.72
CA ALA A 176 -31.22 13.74 4.34
C ALA A 176 -30.58 13.83 5.73
N LYS A 177 -30.29 12.70 6.39
CA LYS A 177 -29.55 12.66 7.66
C LYS A 177 -28.03 12.74 7.48
N GLY A 178 -27.54 12.79 6.24
CA GLY A 178 -26.12 12.73 5.92
C GLY A 178 -25.57 11.30 5.91
N VAL A 179 -24.25 11.22 5.76
CA VAL A 179 -23.49 9.97 5.79
C VAL A 179 -22.29 10.15 6.71
N GLU A 180 -21.95 9.08 7.42
CA GLU A 180 -20.76 9.01 8.26
C GLU A 180 -19.83 7.93 7.71
N PHE A 181 -18.53 8.20 7.61
CA PHE A 181 -17.58 7.24 7.09
C PHE A 181 -16.19 7.32 7.74
N VAL A 182 -15.46 6.21 7.62
CA VAL A 182 -14.04 6.05 7.95
C VAL A 182 -13.42 5.16 6.90
N VAL A 183 -12.16 5.38 6.59
CA VAL A 183 -11.37 4.48 5.76
C VAL A 183 -10.32 3.79 6.63
N THR A 184 -10.18 2.48 6.49
CA THR A 184 -9.33 1.63 7.32
C THR A 184 -8.45 0.73 6.46
N THR A 185 -7.25 0.42 6.92
CA THR A 185 -6.35 -0.63 6.40
C THR A 185 -5.58 -1.24 7.58
N ARG A 186 -4.63 -2.15 7.32
CA ARG A 186 -3.70 -2.65 8.33
C ARG A 186 -2.25 -2.38 7.95
N ASN A 187 -1.39 -2.29 8.96
CA ASN A 187 0.07 -2.28 8.76
C ASN A 187 0.62 -3.72 8.65
N ASN A 188 1.93 -3.86 8.39
CA ASN A 188 2.62 -5.16 8.33
C ASN A 188 2.59 -5.96 9.66
N GLN A 189 2.16 -5.35 10.77
CA GLN A 189 2.00 -6.01 12.07
C GLN A 189 0.54 -6.44 12.32
N GLY A 190 -0.38 -6.11 11.41
CA GLY A 190 -1.82 -6.39 11.52
C GLY A 190 -2.61 -5.34 12.32
N ASP A 191 -2.00 -4.24 12.77
CA ASP A 191 -2.71 -3.18 13.48
C ASP A 191 -3.55 -2.34 12.51
N GLU A 192 -4.75 -1.95 12.92
CA GLU A 192 -5.63 -1.09 12.13
C GLU A 192 -5.08 0.34 12.04
N VAL A 193 -4.96 0.84 10.81
CA VAL A 193 -4.65 2.23 10.48
C VAL A 193 -5.90 2.83 9.85
N ARG A 194 -6.29 4.04 10.26
CA ARG A 194 -7.55 4.64 9.80
C ARG A 194 -7.47 6.14 9.55
N THR A 195 -8.37 6.63 8.71
CA THR A 195 -8.61 8.05 8.47
C THR A 195 -10.11 8.35 8.44
N PRO A 196 -10.59 9.39 9.15
CA PRO A 196 -9.85 10.19 10.13
C PRO A 196 -9.30 9.33 11.28
N ALA A 197 -8.14 9.73 11.82
CA ALA A 197 -7.48 9.02 12.91
C ALA A 197 -8.34 9.00 14.17
N ASP A 198 -9.01 10.14 14.45
CA ASP A 198 -9.97 10.31 15.53
C ASP A 198 -11.35 10.69 14.97
N GLY A 199 -12.42 10.22 15.63
CA GLY A 199 -13.79 10.55 15.25
C GLY A 199 -14.25 9.83 13.97
N ILE A 200 -15.16 10.46 13.24
CA ILE A 200 -15.78 9.91 12.03
C ILE A 200 -15.98 11.06 11.04
N ALA A 201 -15.67 10.85 9.76
CA ALA A 201 -15.93 11.85 8.73
C ALA A 201 -17.44 11.95 8.47
N SER A 202 -17.98 13.16 8.41
CA SER A 202 -19.41 13.40 8.19
C SER A 202 -19.69 14.17 6.91
N ILE A 203 -20.54 13.62 6.06
CA ILE A 203 -21.02 14.24 4.83
C ILE A 203 -22.35 14.94 5.10
N ARG A 204 -22.40 16.23 4.78
CA ARG A 204 -23.64 17.01 4.80
C ARG A 204 -24.40 16.78 3.50
N VAL A 205 -25.72 16.67 3.62
CA VAL A 205 -26.61 16.44 2.49
C VAL A 205 -27.67 17.54 2.45
N GLU A 206 -27.92 18.08 1.27
CA GLU A 206 -29.01 19.01 0.98
C GLU A 206 -30.15 18.31 0.21
N THR A 207 -31.35 18.87 0.32
CA THR A 207 -32.58 18.26 -0.21
C THR A 207 -33.32 19.25 -1.11
N ASP A 208 -32.66 19.84 -2.10
CA ASP A 208 -33.25 20.93 -2.90
C ASP A 208 -34.32 20.49 -3.93
N ALA A 209 -34.82 19.25 -3.88
CA ALA A 209 -35.90 18.76 -4.76
C ALA A 209 -37.23 18.42 -4.06
N LEU A 210 -37.51 18.97 -2.87
CA LEU A 210 -38.86 18.99 -2.31
C LEU A 210 -39.41 20.42 -2.21
N SER A 211 -39.12 21.27 -3.19
CA SER A 211 -39.92 22.47 -3.41
C SER A 211 -41.31 22.04 -3.89
N VAL A 212 -42.23 21.87 -2.93
CA VAL A 212 -43.67 21.81 -3.20
C VAL A 212 -44.03 23.14 -3.84
N THR A 213 -44.30 23.15 -5.15
CA THR A 213 -44.99 24.26 -5.79
C THR A 213 -46.34 24.41 -5.13
N GLN A 214 -46.45 25.32 -4.17
CA GLN A 214 -47.71 25.73 -3.59
C GLN A 214 -48.52 26.38 -4.72
N PRO A 215 -49.65 25.80 -5.17
CA PRO A 215 -50.50 26.45 -6.15
C PRO A 215 -51.07 27.68 -5.45
N GLY A 216 -50.70 28.87 -5.92
CA GLY A 216 -51.27 30.13 -5.46
C GLY A 216 -52.78 30.07 -5.66
N GLY A 217 -53.51 29.83 -4.57
CA GLY A 217 -54.95 29.89 -4.52
C GLY A 217 -55.41 31.32 -4.76
N MET A 218 -56.08 31.53 -5.87
CA MET A 218 -56.80 32.74 -6.20
C MET A 218 -58.17 32.68 -5.51
N ASN A 219 -58.63 33.78 -4.91
CA ASN A 219 -60.05 33.96 -4.59
C ASN A 219 -60.40 35.46 -4.52
N PRO A 220 -61.68 35.86 -4.67
CA PRO A 220 -62.17 36.76 -5.70
C PRO A 220 -62.51 38.17 -5.19
#